data_AF-K0Z880-F1
#
_entry.id   AF-K0Z880-F1
#
_cell.length_a   1.000
_cell.length_b   1.000
_cell.length_c   1.000
_cell.angle_alpha   90.00
_cell.angle_beta   90.00
_cell.angle_gamma   90.00
#
_symmetry.space_group_name_H-M   'P 1'
#
loop_
_entity.id
_entity.type
_entity.pdbx_description
1 polymer ?
#
loop_
_entity_poly.entity_id
_entity_poly.type
_entity_poly.pdbx_seq_one_letter_code
_entity_poly.pdbx_strand_id
1 'polypeptide(L)'
;QQKEAQKQVDEIQTQVTAIQTQQTNLEAENETLQAESKKLEGEITELSKNIVARNESLEKQARSAQTNGAATSYINTIVNSKSITEAISRVAAMSEIVSANNKMLEQQKADKKSIAEKQVANNEAINTVIANQQTLADDAQALTTKQAELKVAELNLAAEKATAESDKATLLEQKAAAEAEAKAAAEAEA
;
A
#
# COMPACT_ATOMS: atom_id res chain seq x y z
N GLN A 1 18.25 27.25 -37.86
CA GLN A 1 18.79 25.92 -37.51
C GLN A 1 19.11 25.86 -36.02
N GLN A 2 19.98 26.72 -35.46
CA GLN A 2 20.23 26.79 -34.00
C GLN A 2 18.97 26.87 -33.10
N LYS A 3 17.99 27.73 -33.44
CA LYS A 3 16.74 27.82 -32.66
C LYS A 3 15.94 26.53 -32.63
N GLU A 4 15.95 25.78 -33.73
CA GLU A 4 15.24 24.50 -33.83
C GLU A 4 15.97 23.41 -33.02
N ALA A 5 17.30 23.36 -33.13
CA ALA A 5 18.11 22.45 -32.32
C ALA A 5 17.97 22.74 -30.81
N GLN A 6 17.88 24.02 -30.42
CA GLN A 6 17.62 24.39 -29.02
C GLN A 6 16.24 23.93 -28.57
N LYS A 7 15.21 24.14 -29.40
CA LYS A 7 13.85 23.69 -29.10
C LYS A 7 13.78 22.18 -28.88
N GLN A 8 14.49 21.39 -29.69
CA GLN A 8 14.55 19.94 -29.53
C GLN A 8 15.22 19.53 -28.21
N VAL A 9 16.32 20.18 -27.83
CA VAL A 9 16.96 19.96 -26.52
C VAL A 9 16.00 20.27 -25.38
N ASP A 10 15.32 21.42 -25.42
CA ASP A 10 14.41 21.85 -24.37
C ASP A 10 13.21 20.89 -24.22
N GLU A 11 12.67 20.40 -25.34
CA GLU A 11 11.59 19.41 -25.36
C GLU A 11 12.00 18.07 -24.74
N ILE A 12 13.15 17.52 -25.15
CA ILE A 12 13.64 16.24 -24.59
C ILE A 12 14.03 16.41 -23.12
N GLN A 13 14.67 17.51 -22.75
CA GLN A 13 15.01 17.81 -21.35
C GLN A 13 13.77 17.89 -20.46
N THR A 14 12.67 18.45 -20.98
CA THR A 14 11.38 18.48 -20.27
C THR A 14 10.85 17.06 -20.04
N GLN A 15 10.95 16.17 -21.04
CA GLN A 15 10.54 14.77 -20.91
C GLN A 15 11.40 14.02 -19.89
N VAL A 16 12.73 14.17 -19.94
CA VAL A 16 13.66 13.59 -18.95
C VAL A 16 13.31 14.03 -17.53
N THR A 17 13.08 15.33 -17.33
CA THR A 17 12.74 15.89 -16.01
C THR A 17 11.39 15.38 -15.53
N ALA A 18 10.41 15.23 -16.42
CA ALA A 18 9.10 14.68 -16.09
C ALA A 18 9.21 13.22 -15.61
N ILE A 19 9.97 12.38 -16.32
CA ILE A 19 10.20 10.97 -15.92
C ILE A 19 10.89 10.90 -14.57
N GLN A 20 11.96 11.67 -14.34
CA GLN A 20 12.66 11.70 -13.05
C GLN A 20 11.77 12.14 -11.89
N THR A 21 10.89 13.12 -12.15
CA THR A 21 9.90 13.59 -11.16
C THR A 21 8.87 12.49 -10.85
N GLN A 22 8.39 11.79 -11.89
CA GLN A 22 7.48 10.66 -11.72
C GLN A 22 8.12 9.54 -10.90
N GLN A 23 9.37 9.16 -11.20
CA GLN A 23 10.11 8.15 -10.44
C GLN A 23 10.20 8.52 -8.96
N THR A 24 10.61 9.76 -8.66
CA THR A 24 10.73 10.24 -7.27
C THR A 24 9.38 10.19 -6.53
N ASN A 25 8.29 10.56 -7.22
CA ASN A 25 6.95 10.53 -6.62
C ASN A 25 6.48 9.09 -6.34
N LEU A 26 6.69 8.18 -7.28
CA LEU A 26 6.31 6.77 -7.14
C LEU A 26 7.13 6.06 -6.06
N GLU A 27 8.42 6.38 -5.93
CA GLU A 27 9.27 5.88 -4.84
C GLU A 27 8.76 6.34 -3.47
N ALA A 28 8.46 7.63 -3.30
CA ALA A 28 7.92 8.17 -2.06
C ALA A 28 6.53 7.61 -1.72
N GLU A 29 5.68 7.41 -2.72
CA GLU A 29 4.38 6.76 -2.56
C GLU A 29 4.56 5.30 -2.11
N ASN A 30 5.48 4.55 -2.74
CA ASN A 30 5.78 3.17 -2.36
C ASN A 30 6.29 3.05 -0.93
N GLU A 31 7.18 3.94 -0.48
CA GLU A 31 7.64 3.96 0.91
C GLU A 31 6.48 4.16 1.89
N THR A 32 5.57 5.09 1.56
CA THR A 32 4.38 5.37 2.36
C THR A 32 3.44 4.17 2.43
N LEU A 33 3.12 3.57 1.28
CA LEU A 33 2.24 2.41 1.19
C LEU A 33 2.82 1.16 1.89
N GLN A 34 4.15 0.95 1.80
CA GLN A 34 4.81 -0.15 2.51
C GLN A 34 4.78 0.05 4.03
N ALA A 35 4.94 1.28 4.51
CA ALA A 35 4.81 1.60 5.93
C ALA A 35 3.37 1.40 6.43
N GLU A 36 2.38 1.84 5.64
CA GLU A 36 0.97 1.61 5.92
C GLU A 36 0.64 0.12 5.94
N SER A 37 1.12 -0.64 4.96
CA SER A 37 0.93 -2.09 4.88
C SER A 37 1.44 -2.81 6.13
N LYS A 38 2.67 -2.51 6.57
CA LYS A 38 3.24 -3.06 7.82
C LYS A 38 2.40 -2.71 9.04
N LYS A 39 1.86 -1.49 9.11
CA LYS A 39 0.98 -1.07 10.20
C LYS A 39 -0.32 -1.88 10.19
N LEU A 40 -0.95 -2.03 9.02
CA LEU A 40 -2.17 -2.81 8.85
C LEU A 40 -1.97 -4.28 9.22
N GLU A 41 -0.85 -4.89 8.83
CA GLU A 41 -0.49 -6.26 9.23
C GLU A 41 -0.39 -6.42 10.76
N GLY A 42 0.23 -5.44 11.43
CA GLY A 42 0.29 -5.41 12.90
C GLY A 42 -1.09 -5.30 13.55
N GLU A 43 -1.93 -4.39 13.06
CA GLU A 43 -3.30 -4.21 13.54
C GLU A 43 -4.17 -5.46 13.32
N ILE A 44 -4.07 -6.09 12.14
CA ILE A 44 -4.77 -7.34 11.81
C ILE A 44 -4.33 -8.47 12.74
N THR A 45 -3.04 -8.58 13.03
CA THR A 45 -2.48 -9.60 13.92
C THR A 45 -3.03 -9.46 15.33
N GLU A 46 -3.03 -8.23 15.87
CA GLU A 46 -3.54 -7.95 17.20
C GLU A 46 -5.06 -8.17 17.30
N LEU A 47 -5.83 -7.72 16.30
CA LEU A 47 -7.27 -8.00 16.23
C LEU A 47 -7.56 -9.51 16.15
N SER A 48 -6.78 -10.26 15.36
CA SER A 48 -6.93 -11.70 15.22
C SER A 48 -6.70 -12.44 16.55
N LYS A 49 -5.64 -12.06 17.27
CA LYS A 49 -5.35 -12.58 18.62
C LYS A 49 -6.49 -12.30 19.58
N ASN A 50 -7.00 -11.07 19.58
CA ASN A 50 -8.12 -10.66 20.44
C ASN A 50 -9.41 -11.40 20.10
N ILE A 51 -9.69 -11.62 18.81
CA ILE A 51 -10.84 -12.41 18.34
C ILE A 51 -10.74 -13.85 18.82
N VAL A 52 -9.57 -14.50 18.71
CA VAL A 52 -9.37 -15.89 19.16
C VAL A 52 -9.58 -15.99 20.67
N ALA A 53 -8.91 -15.14 21.45
CA ALA A 53 -9.06 -15.12 22.91
C ALA A 53 -10.51 -14.87 23.34
N ARG A 54 -11.20 -13.93 22.68
CA ARG A 54 -12.60 -13.64 22.95
C ARG A 54 -13.52 -14.80 22.56
N ASN A 55 -13.24 -15.48 21.45
CA ASN A 55 -14.00 -16.64 20.99
C ASN A 55 -13.92 -17.80 21.99
N GLU A 56 -12.72 -18.11 22.51
CA GLU A 56 -12.55 -19.11 23.56
C GLU A 56 -13.32 -18.76 24.84
N SER A 57 -13.31 -17.49 25.25
CA SER A 57 -14.05 -17.03 26.43
C SER A 57 -15.56 -17.14 26.22
N LEU A 58 -16.07 -16.68 25.08
CA LEU A 58 -17.48 -16.78 24.71
C LEU A 58 -17.93 -18.24 24.60
N GLU A 59 -17.10 -19.14 24.05
CA GLU A 59 -17.40 -20.56 23.98
C GLU A 59 -17.48 -21.20 25.38
N LYS A 60 -16.54 -20.89 26.27
CA LYS A 60 -16.57 -21.35 27.67
C LYS A 60 -17.80 -20.85 28.40
N GLN A 61 -18.19 -19.60 28.19
CA GLN A 61 -19.40 -19.01 28.79
C GLN A 61 -20.68 -19.65 28.23
N ALA A 62 -20.77 -19.84 26.92
CA ALA A 62 -21.90 -20.49 26.27
C ALA A 62 -22.05 -21.95 26.73
N ARG A 63 -20.94 -22.70 26.77
CA ARG A 63 -20.92 -24.06 27.35
C ARG A 63 -21.32 -24.02 28.82
N SER A 64 -20.78 -23.13 29.65
CA SER A 64 -21.16 -23.05 31.07
C SER A 64 -22.64 -22.75 31.28
N ALA A 65 -23.24 -21.93 30.41
CA ALA A 65 -24.68 -21.68 30.40
C ALA A 65 -25.51 -22.90 29.94
N GLN A 66 -24.95 -23.75 29.08
CA GLN A 66 -25.64 -24.88 28.42
C GLN A 66 -25.40 -26.26 29.08
N THR A 67 -24.16 -26.61 29.45
CA THR A 67 -23.71 -27.98 29.81
C THR A 67 -23.60 -28.23 31.30
N ASN A 68 -24.66 -27.95 32.04
CA ASN A 68 -24.88 -28.54 33.35
C ASN A 68 -26.40 -28.66 33.50
N GLY A 69 -26.91 -29.25 34.55
CA GLY A 69 -28.28 -28.94 35.01
C GLY A 69 -28.47 -27.45 35.37
N ALA A 70 -27.67 -26.54 34.79
CA ALA A 70 -27.47 -25.12 35.00
C ALA A 70 -28.59 -24.27 34.43
N ALA A 71 -29.23 -24.56 33.30
CA ALA A 71 -30.41 -23.76 32.91
C ALA A 71 -31.53 -23.91 33.96
N THR A 72 -31.81 -25.15 34.37
CA THR A 72 -32.70 -25.48 35.49
C THR A 72 -32.13 -25.08 36.85
N SER A 73 -30.82 -25.14 37.08
CA SER A 73 -30.17 -24.75 38.34
C SER A 73 -30.00 -23.24 38.49
N TYR A 74 -29.87 -22.48 37.41
CA TYR A 74 -29.83 -21.01 37.39
C TYR A 74 -31.23 -20.48 37.65
N ILE A 75 -32.24 -21.05 36.98
CA ILE A 75 -33.64 -20.81 37.31
C ILE A 75 -33.93 -21.23 38.76
N ASN A 76 -33.51 -22.43 39.19
CA ASN A 76 -33.68 -22.89 40.57
C ASN A 76 -32.87 -22.06 41.57
N THR A 77 -31.74 -21.43 41.21
CA THR A 77 -31.04 -20.52 42.13
C THR A 77 -31.79 -19.21 42.36
N ILE A 78 -32.61 -18.77 41.40
CA ILE A 78 -33.53 -17.65 41.61
C ILE A 78 -34.73 -18.14 42.44
N VAL A 79 -35.33 -19.27 42.06
CA VAL A 79 -36.52 -19.84 42.72
C VAL A 79 -36.26 -20.32 44.16
N ASN A 80 -35.08 -20.86 44.46
CA ASN A 80 -34.65 -21.30 45.80
C ASN A 80 -33.89 -20.22 46.59
N SER A 81 -34.00 -18.95 46.20
CA SER A 81 -33.41 -17.85 46.98
C SER A 81 -34.07 -17.75 48.37
N LYS A 82 -33.30 -17.38 49.40
CA LYS A 82 -33.80 -17.35 50.78
C LYS A 82 -34.73 -16.16 51.07
N SER A 83 -34.78 -15.18 50.16
CA SER A 83 -35.62 -13.98 50.26
C SER A 83 -35.85 -13.35 48.88
N ILE A 84 -36.91 -12.54 48.76
CA ILE A 84 -37.20 -11.75 47.55
C ILE A 84 -36.03 -10.83 47.18
N THR A 85 -35.38 -10.22 48.18
CA THR A 85 -34.21 -9.37 47.96
C THR A 85 -33.05 -10.15 47.32
N GLU A 86 -32.79 -11.38 47.80
CA GLU A 86 -31.75 -12.24 47.23
C GLU A 86 -32.11 -12.70 45.81
N ALA A 87 -33.39 -12.98 45.53
CA ALA A 87 -33.87 -13.27 44.18
C ALA A 87 -33.58 -12.11 43.21
N ILE A 88 -33.90 -10.87 43.63
CA ILE A 88 -33.69 -9.65 42.83
C ILE A 88 -32.20 -9.42 42.57
N SER A 89 -31.35 -9.57 43.58
CA SER A 89 -29.89 -9.43 43.40
C SER A 89 -29.31 -10.46 42.43
N ARG A 90 -29.79 -11.71 42.46
CA ARG A 90 -29.35 -12.76 41.50
C ARG A 90 -29.81 -12.47 40.07
N VAL A 91 -31.04 -11.96 39.90
CA VAL A 91 -31.54 -11.54 38.57
C VAL A 91 -30.74 -10.34 38.04
N ALA A 92 -30.42 -9.36 38.88
CA ALA A 92 -29.58 -8.22 38.50
C ALA A 92 -28.18 -8.67 38.05
N ALA A 93 -27.54 -9.57 38.80
CA ALA A 93 -26.24 -10.13 38.43
C ALA A 93 -26.28 -10.95 37.13
N MET A 94 -27.35 -11.73 36.89
CA MET A 94 -27.53 -12.44 35.62
C MET A 94 -27.72 -11.49 34.43
N SER A 95 -28.50 -10.42 34.62
CA SER A 95 -28.69 -9.38 33.60
C SER A 95 -27.36 -8.68 33.27
N GLU A 96 -26.52 -8.41 34.26
CA GLU A 96 -25.19 -7.84 34.09
C GLU A 96 -24.27 -8.78 33.30
N ILE A 97 -24.26 -10.08 33.61
CA ILE A 97 -23.51 -11.09 32.86
C ILE A 97 -23.96 -11.15 31.39
N VAL A 98 -25.27 -11.21 31.14
CA VAL A 98 -25.81 -11.24 29.77
C VAL A 98 -25.44 -9.96 29.01
N SER A 99 -25.52 -8.80 29.66
CA SER A 99 -25.10 -7.52 29.08
C SER A 99 -23.62 -7.51 28.70
N ALA A 100 -22.74 -7.99 29.59
CA ALA A 100 -21.31 -8.11 29.33
C ALA A 100 -21.03 -9.06 28.14
N ASN A 101 -21.74 -10.18 28.06
CA ASN A 101 -21.58 -11.15 26.97
C ASN A 101 -22.05 -10.59 25.63
N ASN A 102 -23.17 -9.86 25.62
CA ASN A 102 -23.64 -9.15 24.43
C ASN A 102 -22.63 -8.09 23.97
N LYS A 103 -22.03 -7.34 24.91
CA LYS A 103 -20.97 -6.39 24.59
C LYS A 103 -19.74 -7.08 23.97
N MET A 104 -19.35 -8.25 24.50
CA MET A 104 -18.27 -9.05 23.92
C MET A 104 -18.61 -9.54 22.50
N LEU A 105 -19.84 -9.96 22.24
CA LEU A 105 -20.29 -10.39 20.91
C LEU A 105 -20.31 -9.23 19.90
N GLU A 106 -20.80 -8.06 20.30
CA GLU A 106 -20.77 -6.86 19.44
C GLU A 106 -19.34 -6.42 19.15
N GLN A 107 -18.45 -6.45 20.14
CA GLN A 107 -17.04 -6.17 19.91
C GLN A 107 -16.39 -7.21 18.99
N GLN A 108 -16.75 -8.50 19.12
CA GLN A 108 -16.30 -9.56 18.21
C GLN A 108 -16.72 -9.31 16.77
N LYS A 109 -17.96 -8.87 16.57
CA LYS A 109 -18.49 -8.54 15.25
C LYS A 109 -17.78 -7.31 14.66
N ALA A 110 -17.56 -6.28 15.47
CA ALA A 110 -16.83 -5.09 15.07
C ALA A 110 -15.38 -5.40 14.68
N ASP A 111 -14.66 -6.19 15.48
CA ASP A 111 -13.28 -6.57 15.20
C ASP A 111 -13.18 -7.41 13.92
N LYS A 112 -14.10 -8.36 13.70
CA LYS A 112 -14.17 -9.15 12.45
C LYS A 112 -14.40 -8.27 11.22
N LYS A 113 -15.30 -7.28 11.32
CA LYS A 113 -15.54 -6.31 10.26
C LYS A 113 -14.28 -5.47 10.00
N SER A 114 -13.63 -4.99 11.05
CA SER A 114 -12.41 -4.19 10.95
C SER A 114 -11.26 -4.96 10.29
N ILE A 115 -11.08 -6.24 10.60
CA ILE A 115 -10.10 -7.09 9.91
C ILE A 115 -10.40 -7.14 8.41
N ALA A 116 -11.65 -7.40 8.01
CA ALA A 116 -12.00 -7.50 6.60
C ALA A 116 -11.69 -6.19 5.84
N GLU A 117 -12.05 -5.05 6.43
CA GLU A 117 -11.75 -3.72 5.87
C GLU A 117 -10.23 -3.49 5.77
N LYS A 118 -9.47 -3.82 6.81
CA LYS A 118 -8.00 -3.69 6.82
C LYS A 118 -7.31 -4.62 5.83
N GLN A 119 -7.83 -5.84 5.63
CA GLN A 119 -7.29 -6.77 4.64
C GLN A 119 -7.48 -6.25 3.22
N VAL A 120 -8.65 -5.67 2.91
CA VAL A 120 -8.89 -5.04 1.60
C VAL A 120 -7.93 -3.87 1.40
N ALA A 121 -7.84 -2.93 2.34
CA ALA A 121 -6.94 -1.78 2.25
C ALA A 121 -5.46 -2.21 2.12
N ASN A 122 -5.03 -3.23 2.87
CA ASN A 122 -3.67 -3.75 2.78
C ASN A 122 -3.38 -4.38 1.40
N ASN A 123 -4.32 -5.14 0.85
CA ASN A 123 -4.18 -5.72 -0.47
C ASN A 123 -4.16 -4.65 -1.58
N GLU A 124 -4.98 -3.60 -1.44
CA GLU A 124 -4.95 -2.46 -2.35
C GLU A 124 -3.59 -1.75 -2.31
N ALA A 125 -3.06 -1.47 -1.11
CA ALA A 125 -1.73 -0.89 -0.96
C ALA A 125 -0.63 -1.75 -1.60
N ILE A 126 -0.65 -3.07 -1.38
CA ILE A 126 0.30 -4.01 -1.99
C ILE A 126 0.19 -4.00 -3.52
N ASN A 127 -1.03 -4.04 -4.06
CA ASN A 127 -1.26 -4.03 -5.51
C ASN A 127 -0.76 -2.73 -6.15
N THR A 128 -1.00 -1.58 -5.50
CA THR A 128 -0.49 -0.29 -5.96
C THR A 128 1.04 -0.26 -5.95
N VAL A 129 1.68 -0.77 -4.89
CA VAL A 129 3.16 -0.86 -4.84
C VAL A 129 3.71 -1.69 -5.99
N ILE A 130 3.08 -2.83 -6.30
CA ILE A 130 3.50 -3.70 -7.42
C ILE A 130 3.34 -2.98 -8.76
N ALA A 131 2.21 -2.30 -8.97
CA ALA A 131 1.96 -1.53 -10.18
C ALA A 131 2.99 -0.39 -10.33
N ASN A 132 3.26 0.35 -9.25
CA ASN A 132 4.26 1.41 -9.23
C ASN A 132 5.66 0.87 -9.52
N GLN A 133 6.02 -0.32 -9.03
CA GLN A 133 7.31 -0.96 -9.34
C GLN A 133 7.46 -1.34 -10.82
N GLN A 134 6.37 -1.75 -11.47
CA GLN A 134 6.36 -1.99 -12.92
C GLN A 134 6.57 -0.67 -13.67
N THR A 135 5.80 0.37 -13.32
CA THR A 135 5.96 1.71 -13.92
C THR A 135 7.37 2.27 -13.71
N LEU A 136 7.98 2.08 -12.53
CA LEU A 136 9.35 2.51 -12.26
C LEU A 136 10.38 1.80 -13.16
N ALA A 137 10.17 0.52 -13.45
CA ALA A 137 11.03 -0.24 -14.37
C ALA A 137 10.88 0.26 -15.80
N ASP A 138 9.65 0.50 -16.26
CA ASP A 138 9.35 1.06 -17.58
C ASP A 138 9.94 2.49 -17.71
N ASP A 139 9.75 3.33 -16.68
CA ASP A 139 10.31 4.68 -16.60
C ASP A 139 11.84 4.66 -16.64
N ALA A 140 12.50 3.67 -16.03
CA ALA A 140 13.96 3.56 -16.05
C ALA A 140 14.51 3.25 -17.46
N GLN A 141 13.81 2.40 -18.21
CA GLN A 141 14.13 2.14 -19.62
C GLN A 141 13.89 3.38 -20.48
N ALA A 142 12.71 3.98 -20.37
CA ALA A 142 12.36 5.20 -21.10
C ALA A 142 13.33 6.36 -20.77
N LEU A 143 13.73 6.52 -19.51
CA LEU A 143 14.71 7.53 -19.09
C LEU A 143 16.06 7.32 -19.77
N THR A 144 16.52 6.07 -19.87
CA THR A 144 17.79 5.72 -20.55
C THR A 144 17.73 6.12 -22.02
N THR A 145 16.65 5.78 -22.72
CA THR A 145 16.43 6.18 -24.12
C THR A 145 16.39 7.70 -24.26
N LYS A 146 15.64 8.39 -23.40
CA LYS A 146 15.50 9.85 -23.46
C LYS A 146 16.79 10.59 -23.16
N GLN A 147 17.63 10.08 -22.26
CA GLN A 147 18.96 10.63 -22.00
C GLN A 147 19.90 10.44 -23.19
N ALA A 148 19.83 9.32 -23.89
CA ALA A 148 20.59 9.09 -25.11
C ALA A 148 20.13 10.03 -26.25
N GLU A 149 18.82 10.20 -26.43
CA GLU A 149 18.23 11.17 -27.37
C GLU A 149 18.65 12.62 -27.03
N LEU A 150 18.64 12.97 -25.74
CA LEU A 150 19.07 14.28 -25.25
C LEU A 150 20.53 14.56 -25.64
N LYS A 151 21.42 13.60 -25.41
CA LYS A 151 22.84 13.69 -25.79
C LYS A 151 23.01 13.93 -27.29
N VAL A 152 22.23 13.26 -28.13
CA VAL A 152 22.21 13.50 -29.60
C VAL A 152 21.77 14.93 -29.92
N ALA A 153 20.70 15.41 -29.28
CA ALA A 153 20.18 16.76 -29.50
C ALA A 153 21.18 17.84 -29.04
N GLU A 154 21.85 17.64 -27.91
CA GLU A 154 22.89 18.53 -27.38
C GLU A 154 24.11 18.61 -28.32
N LEU A 155 24.57 17.47 -28.84
CA LEU A 155 25.66 17.42 -29.82
C LEU A 155 25.27 18.09 -31.14
N ASN A 156 24.02 17.90 -31.58
CA ASN A 156 23.49 18.60 -32.75
C ASN A 156 23.46 20.12 -32.55
N LEU A 157 22.97 20.57 -31.40
CA LEU A 157 22.96 21.99 -31.03
C LEU A 157 24.38 22.57 -30.96
N ALA A 158 25.34 21.83 -30.40
CA ALA A 158 26.74 22.22 -30.35
C ALA A 158 27.33 22.35 -31.77
N ALA A 159 27.06 21.38 -32.66
CA ALA A 159 27.51 21.42 -34.05
C ALA A 159 26.90 22.59 -34.84
N GLU A 160 25.66 22.97 -34.55
CA GLU A 160 24.99 24.15 -35.12
C GLU A 160 25.53 25.47 -34.58
N LYS A 161 26.10 25.47 -33.36
CA LYS A 161 26.76 26.63 -32.74
C LYS A 161 28.23 26.76 -33.14
N ALA A 162 28.87 25.67 -33.55
CA ALA A 162 30.28 25.63 -33.92
C ALA A 162 30.55 26.51 -35.15
N THR A 163 31.57 27.38 -35.03
CA THR A 163 32.00 28.28 -36.12
C THR A 163 33.21 27.72 -36.87
N ALA A 164 34.03 26.88 -36.22
CA ALA A 164 35.16 26.20 -36.84
C ALA A 164 34.70 24.88 -37.50
N GLU A 165 35.13 24.66 -38.74
CA GLU A 165 34.75 23.48 -39.53
C GLU A 165 35.31 22.18 -38.95
N SER A 166 36.52 22.22 -38.37
CA SER A 166 37.14 21.10 -37.65
C SER A 166 36.32 20.67 -36.43
N ASP A 167 35.80 21.65 -35.68
CA ASP A 167 35.04 21.40 -34.46
C ASP A 167 33.67 20.84 -34.83
N LYS A 168 33.05 21.38 -35.88
CA LYS A 168 31.79 20.86 -36.42
C LYS A 168 31.94 19.42 -36.89
N ALA A 169 33.03 19.08 -37.60
CA ALA A 169 33.28 17.71 -38.04
C ALA A 169 33.41 16.74 -36.85
N THR A 170 34.16 17.14 -35.81
CA THR A 170 34.33 16.33 -34.59
C THR A 170 33.00 16.12 -33.85
N LEU A 171 32.18 17.17 -33.73
CA LEU A 171 30.87 17.08 -33.07
C LEU A 171 29.89 16.20 -33.85
N LEU A 172 29.95 16.21 -35.18
CA LEU A 172 29.13 15.33 -36.02
C LEU A 172 29.54 13.85 -35.90
N GLU A 173 30.84 13.55 -35.72
CA GLU A 173 31.31 12.20 -35.44
C GLU A 173 30.83 11.71 -34.07
N GLN A 174 30.94 12.55 -33.03
CA GLN A 174 30.39 12.25 -31.71
C GLN A 174 28.88 12.05 -31.74
N LYS A 175 28.17 12.86 -32.53
CA LYS A 175 26.72 12.73 -32.73
C LYS A 175 26.37 11.38 -33.34
N ALA A 176 27.08 10.92 -34.36
CA ALA A 176 26.84 9.61 -34.97
C ALA A 176 27.03 8.46 -33.97
N ALA A 177 28.04 8.54 -33.10
CA ALA A 177 28.22 7.57 -32.02
C ALA A 177 27.04 7.61 -31.00
N ALA A 178 26.60 8.81 -30.61
CA ALA A 178 25.45 8.98 -29.72
C ALA A 178 24.13 8.51 -30.35
N GLU A 179 23.95 8.66 -31.68
CA GLU A 179 22.79 8.13 -32.41
C GLU A 179 22.76 6.60 -32.39
N ALA A 180 23.92 5.95 -32.50
CA ALA A 180 24.03 4.50 -32.36
C ALA A 180 23.68 4.04 -30.93
N GLU A 181 24.14 4.77 -29.91
CA GLU A 181 23.77 4.52 -28.50
C GLU A 181 22.26 4.70 -28.27
N ALA A 182 21.66 5.78 -28.79
CA ALA A 182 20.22 6.04 -28.66
C ALA A 182 19.38 4.97 -29.36
N LYS A 183 19.82 4.50 -30.53
CA LYS A 183 19.18 3.40 -31.24
C LYS A 183 19.25 2.10 -30.47
N ALA A 184 20.40 1.78 -29.86
CA ALA A 184 20.54 0.60 -29.02
C ALA A 184 19.69 0.68 -27.74
N ALA A 185 19.56 1.86 -27.13
CA ALA A 185 18.69 2.08 -25.97
C ALA A 185 17.20 1.88 -26.34
N ALA A 186 16.75 2.45 -27.45
CA ALA A 186 15.38 2.28 -27.93
C ALA A 186 15.07 0.82 -28.32
N GLU A 187 16.04 0.07 -28.86
CA GLU A 187 15.90 -1.36 -29.14
C GLU A 187 15.83 -2.21 -27.85
N ALA A 188 16.40 -1.74 -26.74
CA ALA A 188 16.34 -2.43 -25.45
C ALA A 188 15.08 -2.09 -24.63
N GLU A 189 14.42 -0.97 -24.92
CA GLU A 189 13.13 -0.57 -24.35
C GLU A 189 11.95 -1.32 -25.00
N ALA A 190 12.08 -1.73 -26.28
CA ALA A 190 11.03 -2.39 -27.07
C ALA A 190 10.86 -3.89 -26.75
#